data_AF-A0A222FGF4-F1
#
_entry.id   AF-A0A222FGF4-F1
#
_cell.length_a   1.000
_cell.length_b   1.000
_cell.length_c   1.000
_cell.angle_alpha   90.00
_cell.angle_beta   90.00
_cell.angle_gamma   90.00
#
_symmetry.space_group_name_H-M   'P 1'
#
loop_
_entity.id
_entity.type
_entity.pdbx_description
1 polymer ?
#
loop_
_entity_poly.entity_id
_entity_poly.type
_entity_poly.pdbx_seq_one_letter_code
_entity_poly.pdbx_strand_id
1 'polypeptide(L)'
;MDLFIRRSWFLQPANSEALSSTALLQALDRELASWKNEVDFPSFWYLTSAAEVNVLLDDSLQSWLSQRAQPDLQLDFVASACTSWHAAILDFASSEQQDVLVVQLELNQYRQQDCLDSLGIGIQPEQDGLSVVTGIAVSWLSKVATACDEAKILECDLLSQPSGLDGLLQLIRLVRRRLATAPDTPVVSFDIHSRWGKQLLKGFSQQVRHWLTSVESDQQHFLSIKPLREMHTYLLSQQHREIWILTLGGGGRIGCLRLTSDSNHPHGFIPRAVHRQRLTLDASLRQFQAALAVKEHSADAFYAMVRSAMSYPQKRFRGHHNQVFHWHPSHSWQQLPQHYGAQYGEA
;
A
#
# COMPACT_ATOMS: atom_id res chain seq x y z
N MET A 1 18.06 9.88 -12.65
CA MET A 1 16.83 10.46 -12.12
C MET A 1 16.84 10.21 -10.64
N ASP A 2 16.50 11.21 -9.84
CA ASP A 2 16.35 11.04 -8.39
C ASP A 2 14.86 11.01 -8.04
N LEU A 3 14.55 10.41 -6.89
CA LEU A 3 13.22 10.42 -6.29
C LEU A 3 13.34 10.78 -4.83
N PHE A 4 12.48 11.68 -4.38
CA PHE A 4 12.48 12.23 -3.04
C PHE A 4 11.09 12.08 -2.42
N ILE A 5 11.08 11.89 -1.11
CA ILE A 5 9.91 12.05 -0.25
C ILE A 5 10.07 13.43 0.35
N ARG A 6 9.31 14.40 -0.17
CA ARG A 6 9.40 15.80 0.27
C ARG A 6 8.83 15.95 1.67
N ARG A 7 7.68 15.32 1.91
CA ARG A 7 6.99 15.35 3.19
C ARG A 7 6.12 14.12 3.34
N SER A 8 5.92 13.67 4.57
CA SER A 8 5.04 12.55 4.85
C SER A 8 4.36 12.66 6.21
N TRP A 9 3.16 12.08 6.30
CA TRP A 9 2.37 12.04 7.52
C TRP A 9 1.51 10.78 7.53
N PHE A 10 1.22 10.28 8.72
CA PHE A 10 0.22 9.25 8.91
C PHE A 10 -0.51 9.42 10.23
N LEU A 11 -1.75 8.94 10.26
CA LEU A 11 -2.54 8.81 11.45
C LEU A 11 -3.05 7.38 11.56
N GLN A 12 -2.73 6.76 12.68
CA GLN A 12 -3.22 5.46 13.10
C GLN A 12 -3.58 5.56 14.59
N PRO A 13 -4.69 4.96 15.04
CA PRO A 13 -5.01 4.91 16.46
C PRO A 13 -3.92 4.11 17.20
N ALA A 14 -3.44 4.65 18.32
CA ALA A 14 -2.39 4.05 19.13
C ALA A 14 -2.86 2.83 19.94
N ASN A 15 -4.18 2.70 20.14
CA ASN A 15 -4.85 1.63 20.86
C ASN A 15 -5.95 1.05 19.96
N SER A 16 -6.39 -0.18 20.22
CA SER A 16 -7.40 -0.94 19.45
C SER A 16 -8.76 -0.26 19.23
N GLU A 17 -8.95 0.99 19.65
CA GLU A 17 -10.11 1.80 19.31
C GLU A 17 -9.97 2.33 17.88
N ALA A 18 -10.67 1.66 16.95
CA ALA A 18 -10.71 2.09 15.57
C ALA A 18 -11.34 3.48 15.46
N LEU A 19 -10.60 4.43 14.88
CA LEU A 19 -11.17 5.71 14.47
C LEU A 19 -12.14 5.49 13.31
N SER A 20 -13.24 6.24 13.31
CA SER A 20 -14.17 6.24 12.18
C SER A 20 -13.50 6.79 10.92
N SER A 21 -13.95 6.34 9.75
CA SER A 21 -13.46 6.84 8.45
C SER A 21 -13.58 8.37 8.36
N THR A 22 -14.69 8.95 8.83
CA THR A 22 -14.89 10.40 8.92
C THR A 22 -13.82 11.10 9.76
N ALA A 23 -13.49 10.57 10.94
CA ALA A 23 -12.49 11.18 11.82
C ALA A 23 -11.09 11.17 11.19
N LEU A 24 -10.72 10.05 10.53
CA LEU A 24 -9.47 9.92 9.80
C LEU A 24 -9.39 10.90 8.62
N LEU A 25 -10.46 11.00 7.81
CA LEU A 25 -10.53 11.91 6.67
C LEU A 25 -10.49 13.38 7.09
N GLN A 26 -11.16 13.75 8.18
CA GLN A 26 -11.07 15.10 8.76
C GLN A 26 -9.66 15.42 9.28
N ALA A 27 -8.95 14.43 9.82
CA ALA A 27 -7.56 14.63 10.25
C ALA A 27 -6.63 14.82 9.05
N LEU A 28 -6.82 14.04 7.98
CA LEU A 28 -6.12 14.24 6.71
C LEU A 28 -6.37 15.66 6.18
N ASP A 29 -7.59 16.16 6.24
CA ASP A 29 -7.91 17.52 5.76
C ASP A 29 -7.19 18.62 6.52
N ARG A 30 -7.10 18.47 7.85
CA ARG A 30 -6.32 19.41 8.67
C ARG A 30 -4.85 19.38 8.32
N GLU A 31 -4.30 18.19 8.08
CA GLU A 31 -2.90 18.04 7.70
C GLU A 31 -2.63 18.60 6.30
N LEU A 32 -3.49 18.30 5.32
CA LEU A 32 -3.35 18.86 3.98
C LEU A 32 -3.50 20.38 3.97
N ALA A 33 -4.41 20.92 4.78
CA ALA A 33 -4.53 22.37 4.93
C ALA A 33 -3.28 22.99 5.55
N SER A 34 -2.61 22.32 6.49
CA SER A 34 -1.37 22.81 7.09
C SER A 34 -0.24 22.87 6.06
N TRP A 35 -0.08 21.85 5.22
CA TRP A 35 0.95 21.83 4.17
C TRP A 35 0.68 22.87 3.07
N LYS A 36 -0.59 23.06 2.69
CA LYS A 36 -0.97 24.02 1.62
C LYS A 36 -0.61 25.47 1.97
N ASN A 37 -0.57 25.81 3.27
CA ASN A 37 -0.17 27.14 3.71
C ASN A 37 1.34 27.42 3.50
N GLU A 38 2.13 26.38 3.23
CA GLU A 38 3.58 26.45 3.07
C GLU A 38 4.02 26.33 1.59
N VAL A 39 3.29 25.55 0.78
CA VAL A 39 3.69 25.17 -0.59
C VAL A 39 2.49 24.82 -1.47
N ASP A 40 2.59 25.09 -2.78
CA ASP A 40 1.60 24.67 -3.77
C ASP A 40 1.56 23.15 -3.89
N PHE A 41 0.37 22.57 -3.79
CA PHE A 41 0.20 21.13 -3.91
C PHE A 41 0.31 20.62 -5.33
N PRO A 42 0.81 19.38 -5.50
CA PRO A 42 0.69 18.71 -6.78
C PRO A 42 -0.79 18.54 -7.14
N SER A 43 -1.11 18.87 -8.39
CA SER A 43 -2.44 18.68 -8.99
C SER A 43 -2.75 17.22 -9.33
N PHE A 44 -1.83 16.30 -9.05
CA PHE A 44 -1.93 14.89 -9.40
C PHE A 44 -1.76 14.04 -8.14
N TRP A 45 -2.78 13.24 -7.81
CA TRP A 45 -2.80 12.40 -6.61
C TRP A 45 -3.01 10.93 -6.97
N TYR A 46 -2.24 10.06 -6.30
CA TYR A 46 -2.53 8.63 -6.25
C TYR A 46 -3.31 8.29 -4.99
N LEU A 47 -4.46 7.66 -5.17
CA LEU A 47 -5.21 6.98 -4.12
C LEU A 47 -4.77 5.53 -4.08
N THR A 48 -4.48 5.01 -2.89
CA THR A 48 -3.96 3.66 -2.72
C THR A 48 -4.60 2.99 -1.51
N SER A 49 -4.75 1.66 -1.54
CA SER A 49 -5.25 0.88 -0.41
C SER A 49 -4.82 -0.58 -0.56
N ALA A 50 -4.67 -1.31 0.55
CA ALA A 50 -4.44 -2.74 0.53
C ALA A 50 -5.68 -3.56 0.12
N ALA A 51 -6.88 -3.02 0.38
CA ALA A 51 -8.13 -3.61 -0.09
C ALA A 51 -8.48 -3.25 -1.54
N GLU A 52 -7.53 -2.70 -2.30
CA GLU A 52 -7.77 -2.19 -3.66
C GLU A 52 -8.97 -1.21 -3.66
N VAL A 53 -9.80 -1.22 -4.71
CA VAL A 53 -10.96 -0.33 -4.81
C VAL A 53 -12.08 -0.66 -3.82
N ASN A 54 -12.03 -1.76 -3.06
CA ASN A 54 -13.05 -2.08 -2.05
C ASN A 54 -13.18 -0.98 -0.98
N VAL A 55 -12.09 -0.24 -0.71
CA VAL A 55 -12.12 0.93 0.20
C VAL A 55 -13.09 2.01 -0.26
N LEU A 56 -13.33 2.13 -1.57
CA LEU A 56 -14.25 3.12 -2.14
C LEU A 56 -15.72 2.80 -1.88
N LEU A 57 -16.05 1.65 -1.29
CA LEU A 57 -17.40 1.34 -0.79
C LEU A 57 -17.66 1.94 0.60
N ASP A 58 -16.73 2.73 1.14
CA ASP A 58 -16.94 3.55 2.32
C ASP A 58 -17.60 4.89 1.93
N ASP A 59 -18.82 5.14 2.42
CA ASP A 59 -19.60 6.33 2.07
C ASP A 59 -18.95 7.64 2.51
N SER A 60 -18.18 7.61 3.61
CA SER A 60 -17.45 8.78 4.09
C SER A 60 -16.33 9.13 3.11
N LEU A 61 -15.63 8.12 2.60
CA LEU A 61 -14.61 8.31 1.56
C LEU A 61 -15.21 8.79 0.25
N GLN A 62 -16.33 8.20 -0.22
CA GLN A 62 -16.99 8.65 -1.44
C GLN A 62 -17.41 10.13 -1.36
N SER A 63 -17.98 10.53 -0.22
CA SER A 63 -18.37 11.92 0.04
C SER A 63 -17.15 12.85 0.09
N TRP A 64 -16.05 12.40 0.71
CA TRP A 64 -14.81 13.16 0.78
C TRP A 64 -14.14 13.34 -0.58
N LEU A 65 -14.15 12.31 -1.43
CA LEU A 65 -13.61 12.34 -2.79
C LEU A 65 -14.45 13.23 -3.72
N SER A 66 -15.78 13.15 -3.62
CA SER A 66 -16.66 13.94 -4.48
C SER A 66 -16.51 15.45 -4.26
N GLN A 67 -16.27 15.87 -3.01
CA GLN A 67 -15.98 17.26 -2.65
C GLN A 67 -14.62 17.76 -3.18
N ARG A 68 -13.68 16.84 -3.44
CA ARG A 68 -12.31 17.14 -3.89
C ARG A 68 -12.11 17.03 -5.38
N ALA A 69 -13.00 16.34 -6.07
CA ALA A 69 -12.95 16.21 -7.51
C ALA A 69 -13.18 17.59 -8.16
N GLN A 70 -12.11 18.36 -8.31
CA GLN A 70 -12.07 19.66 -8.99
C GLN A 70 -11.47 19.46 -10.39
N PRO A 71 -11.79 20.32 -11.39
CA PRO A 71 -11.32 20.15 -12.76
C PRO A 71 -9.79 20.12 -12.92
N ASP A 72 -9.09 20.77 -11.99
CA ASP A 72 -7.64 20.89 -11.93
C ASP A 72 -6.96 19.79 -11.10
N LEU A 73 -7.72 19.01 -10.31
CA LEU A 73 -7.18 17.89 -9.54
C LEU A 73 -7.40 16.57 -10.27
N GLN A 74 -6.31 15.92 -10.66
CA GLN A 74 -6.33 14.58 -11.23
C GLN A 74 -6.11 13.53 -10.13
N LEU A 75 -7.07 12.61 -10.02
CA LEU A 75 -7.05 11.50 -9.06
C LEU A 75 -6.97 10.17 -9.81
N ASP A 76 -5.98 9.36 -9.47
CA ASP A 76 -5.78 8.02 -10.02
C ASP A 76 -5.72 6.99 -8.88
N PHE A 77 -6.32 5.81 -9.06
CA PHE A 77 -6.25 4.75 -8.05
C PHE A 77 -5.22 3.70 -8.45
N VAL A 78 -4.15 3.59 -7.67
CA VAL A 78 -3.01 2.69 -7.93
C VAL A 78 -2.82 1.77 -6.74
N ALA A 79 -2.76 0.46 -6.95
CA ALA A 79 -2.58 -0.47 -5.84
C ALA A 79 -1.81 -1.75 -6.21
N SER A 80 -1.32 -2.41 -5.17
CA SER A 80 -0.76 -3.77 -5.20
C SER A 80 -0.79 -4.36 -3.79
N ALA A 81 -1.98 -4.64 -3.26
CA ALA A 81 -2.20 -5.14 -1.90
C ALA A 81 -1.49 -4.29 -0.82
N CYS A 82 -0.94 -4.89 0.23
CA CYS A 82 -0.17 -4.18 1.26
C CYS A 82 1.12 -3.53 0.73
N THR A 83 1.49 -3.76 -0.53
CA THR A 83 2.62 -3.09 -1.19
C THR A 83 2.20 -1.89 -2.06
N SER A 84 0.99 -1.37 -1.88
CA SER A 84 0.47 -0.27 -2.71
C SER A 84 1.33 1.01 -2.71
N TRP A 85 2.03 1.35 -1.62
CA TRP A 85 2.97 2.49 -1.65
C TRP A 85 4.15 2.25 -2.60
N HIS A 86 4.68 1.02 -2.64
CA HIS A 86 5.71 0.64 -3.60
C HIS A 86 5.19 0.73 -5.04
N ALA A 87 3.94 0.31 -5.27
CA ALA A 87 3.29 0.43 -6.57
C ALA A 87 3.16 1.90 -7.01
N ALA A 88 2.78 2.79 -6.10
CA ALA A 88 2.72 4.23 -6.36
C ALA A 88 4.10 4.84 -6.67
N ILE A 89 5.15 4.45 -5.92
CA ILE A 89 6.53 4.88 -6.19
C ILE A 89 6.96 4.43 -7.59
N LEU A 90 6.73 3.16 -7.95
CA LEU A 90 7.08 2.60 -9.26
C LEU A 90 6.31 3.29 -10.40
N ASP A 91 5.01 3.50 -10.22
CA ASP A 91 4.18 4.17 -11.22
C ASP A 91 4.63 5.62 -11.42
N PHE A 92 4.84 6.36 -10.32
CA PHE A 92 5.36 7.73 -10.34
C PHE A 92 6.73 7.82 -11.02
N ALA A 93 7.65 6.93 -10.68
CA ALA A 93 9.00 6.91 -11.22
C ALA A 93 9.02 6.80 -12.75
N SER A 94 7.99 6.16 -13.34
CA SER A 94 7.86 5.98 -14.78
C SER A 94 6.82 6.89 -15.43
N SER A 95 6.19 7.79 -14.67
CA SER A 95 5.29 8.83 -15.21
C SER A 95 6.07 10.08 -15.65
N GLU A 96 5.40 11.01 -16.32
CA GLU A 96 5.96 12.32 -16.69
C GLU A 96 5.80 13.37 -15.58
N GLN A 97 5.02 13.05 -14.54
CA GLN A 97 4.74 13.96 -13.43
C GLN A 97 6.01 14.29 -12.65
N GLN A 98 6.18 15.55 -12.25
CA GLN A 98 7.32 15.99 -11.42
C GLN A 98 7.07 15.78 -9.93
N ASP A 99 5.80 15.87 -9.53
CA ASP A 99 5.34 15.75 -8.17
C ASP A 99 4.03 14.96 -8.14
N VAL A 100 3.83 14.14 -7.09
CA VAL A 100 2.56 13.45 -6.83
C VAL A 100 2.30 13.38 -5.34
N LEU A 101 1.04 13.55 -4.95
CA LEU A 101 0.59 13.22 -3.60
C LEU A 101 0.07 11.78 -3.58
N VAL A 102 0.65 10.92 -2.74
CA VAL A 102 0.16 9.56 -2.54
C VAL A 102 -0.62 9.51 -1.25
N VAL A 103 -1.92 9.20 -1.34
CA VAL A 103 -2.83 9.05 -0.21
C VAL A 103 -3.14 7.56 -0.03
N GLN A 104 -2.69 7.00 1.09
CA GLN A 104 -2.95 5.62 1.51
C GLN A 104 -4.19 5.59 2.40
N LEU A 105 -5.21 4.88 1.96
CA LEU A 105 -6.55 4.84 2.54
C LEU A 105 -6.80 3.45 3.10
N GLU A 106 -6.54 3.26 4.38
CA GLU A 106 -6.84 2.02 5.09
C GLU A 106 -8.03 2.25 6.02
N LEU A 107 -9.18 2.49 5.38
CA LEU A 107 -10.44 2.82 6.03
C LEU A 107 -11.32 1.57 6.19
N ASN A 108 -12.33 1.67 7.06
CA ASN A 108 -13.30 0.62 7.34
C ASN A 108 -12.65 -0.74 7.70
N GLN A 109 -12.39 -0.92 9.00
CA GLN A 109 -11.70 -2.10 9.52
C GLN A 109 -12.37 -3.41 9.09
N TYR A 110 -13.71 -3.47 9.13
CA TYR A 110 -14.45 -4.68 8.77
C TYR A 110 -14.23 -5.10 7.33
N ARG A 111 -14.30 -4.17 6.38
CA ARG A 111 -14.07 -4.48 4.95
C ARG A 111 -12.65 -4.92 4.66
N GLN A 112 -11.68 -4.29 5.30
CA GLN A 112 -10.27 -4.67 5.20
C GLN A 112 -10.02 -6.05 5.82
N GLN A 113 -10.65 -6.32 6.98
CA GLN A 113 -10.57 -7.61 7.65
C GLN A 113 -11.20 -8.71 6.81
N ASP A 114 -12.36 -8.45 6.18
CA ASP A 114 -12.99 -9.37 5.23
C ASP A 114 -12.03 -9.77 4.09
N CYS A 115 -11.20 -8.84 3.61
CA CYS A 115 -10.17 -9.15 2.61
C CYS A 115 -9.12 -10.12 3.16
N LEU A 116 -8.59 -9.91 4.37
CA LEU A 116 -7.62 -10.84 5.00
C LEU A 116 -8.25 -12.21 5.31
N ASP A 117 -9.48 -12.19 5.83
CA ASP A 117 -10.25 -13.38 6.17
C ASP A 117 -10.53 -14.20 4.91
N SER A 118 -10.85 -13.53 3.80
CA SER A 118 -11.01 -14.18 2.50
C SER A 118 -9.72 -14.84 2.01
N LEU A 119 -8.55 -14.46 2.49
CA LEU A 119 -7.25 -15.04 2.12
C LEU A 119 -6.75 -16.11 3.09
N GLY A 120 -7.46 -16.33 4.20
CA GLY A 120 -7.05 -17.31 5.21
C GLY A 120 -5.98 -16.81 6.18
N ILE A 121 -5.70 -15.51 6.21
CA ILE A 121 -4.64 -14.92 7.03
C ILE A 121 -5.17 -13.97 8.13
N GLY A 122 -6.47 -13.72 8.16
CA GLY A 122 -7.10 -12.83 9.12
C GLY A 122 -7.42 -13.50 10.45
N ILE A 123 -8.53 -13.11 11.08
CA ILE A 123 -8.86 -13.45 12.49
C ILE A 123 -9.91 -14.56 12.65
N GLN A 124 -10.40 -15.12 11.54
CA GLN A 124 -11.35 -16.25 11.62
C GLN A 124 -10.69 -17.49 12.24
N PRO A 125 -11.49 -18.45 12.76
CA PRO A 125 -10.96 -19.70 13.27
C PRO A 125 -9.99 -20.38 12.30
N GLU A 126 -8.87 -20.90 12.82
CA GLU A 126 -7.82 -21.61 12.07
C GLU A 126 -6.99 -20.76 11.07
N GLN A 127 -7.18 -19.43 11.08
CA GLN A 127 -6.38 -18.49 10.31
C GLN A 127 -5.15 -17.96 11.07
N ASP A 128 -4.34 -17.13 10.41
CA ASP A 128 -3.05 -16.69 10.94
C ASP A 128 -3.14 -15.62 12.06
N GLY A 129 -4.32 -15.03 12.27
CA GLY A 129 -4.59 -14.08 13.36
C GLY A 129 -4.32 -12.61 13.04
N LEU A 130 -4.06 -12.24 11.78
CA LEU A 130 -3.77 -10.84 11.44
C LEU A 130 -5.01 -9.96 11.61
N SER A 131 -4.89 -8.98 12.49
CA SER A 131 -5.92 -7.99 12.78
C SER A 131 -5.61 -6.67 12.09
N VAL A 132 -6.55 -6.16 11.30
CA VAL A 132 -6.39 -4.88 10.62
C VAL A 132 -6.31 -3.72 11.60
N VAL A 133 -5.36 -2.82 11.37
CA VAL A 133 -5.35 -1.47 11.94
C VAL A 133 -5.68 -0.46 10.84
N THR A 134 -6.78 0.27 11.02
CA THR A 134 -7.16 1.35 10.10
C THR A 134 -6.26 2.57 10.27
N GLY A 135 -6.21 3.37 9.22
CA GLY A 135 -5.48 4.63 9.23
C GLY A 135 -5.48 5.31 7.88
N ILE A 136 -4.87 6.48 7.87
CA ILE A 136 -4.54 7.19 6.64
C ILE A 136 -3.07 7.54 6.68
N ALA A 137 -2.43 7.50 5.53
CA ALA A 137 -1.13 8.12 5.34
C ALA A 137 -1.10 8.95 4.06
N VAL A 138 -0.21 9.93 4.05
CA VAL A 138 0.07 10.76 2.89
C VAL A 138 1.57 10.94 2.73
N SER A 139 2.04 10.87 1.49
CA SER A 139 3.42 11.20 1.14
C SER A 139 3.46 12.03 -0.13
N TRP A 140 4.30 13.06 -0.16
CA TRP A 140 4.60 13.83 -1.35
C TRP A 140 5.87 13.29 -1.99
N LEU A 141 5.74 12.67 -3.16
CA LEU A 141 6.87 12.20 -3.96
C LEU A 141 7.26 13.26 -5.00
N SER A 142 8.56 13.49 -5.18
CA SER A 142 9.09 14.43 -6.17
C SER A 142 10.28 13.87 -6.93
N LYS A 143 10.47 14.32 -8.17
CA LYS A 143 11.68 14.10 -8.97
C LYS A 143 12.71 15.22 -8.83
N VAL A 144 12.35 16.28 -8.10
CA VAL A 144 13.18 17.48 -7.90
C VAL A 144 13.57 17.60 -6.44
N ALA A 145 14.88 17.65 -6.20
CA ALA A 145 15.45 17.79 -4.86
C ALA A 145 15.13 19.15 -4.25
N THR A 146 14.88 19.17 -2.95
CA THR A 146 14.74 20.39 -2.15
C THR A 146 15.50 20.28 -0.83
N ALA A 147 15.76 21.42 -0.20
CA ALA A 147 16.43 21.44 1.12
C ALA A 147 15.57 20.86 2.25
N CYS A 148 14.26 20.68 2.02
CA CYS A 148 13.29 20.21 3.00
C CYS A 148 12.89 18.74 2.79
N ASP A 149 13.52 18.02 1.87
CA ASP A 149 13.17 16.62 1.62
C ASP A 149 13.49 15.74 2.84
N GLU A 150 12.50 14.96 3.29
CA GLU A 150 12.65 14.05 4.43
C GLU A 150 13.53 12.85 4.11
N ALA A 151 13.44 12.33 2.87
CA ALA A 151 14.19 11.17 2.43
C ALA A 151 14.38 11.13 0.91
N LYS A 152 15.42 10.43 0.47
CA LYS A 152 15.67 10.05 -0.93
C LYS A 152 15.38 8.56 -1.11
N ILE A 153 14.66 8.23 -2.19
CA ILE A 153 14.38 6.86 -2.60
C ILE A 153 15.49 6.39 -3.54
N LEU A 154 16.21 5.36 -3.13
CA LEU A 154 17.33 4.80 -3.90
C LEU A 154 16.86 3.66 -4.80
N GLU A 155 16.01 2.77 -4.26
CA GLU A 155 15.51 1.59 -4.97
C GLU A 155 14.10 1.25 -4.54
N CYS A 156 13.29 0.80 -5.50
CA CYS A 156 11.97 0.24 -5.23
C CYS A 156 11.73 -0.94 -6.19
N ASP A 157 11.29 -2.07 -5.68
CA ASP A 157 10.90 -3.25 -6.46
C ASP A 157 9.66 -3.90 -5.84
N LEU A 158 8.80 -4.47 -6.69
CA LEU A 158 7.78 -5.44 -6.30
C LEU A 158 8.17 -6.80 -6.87
N LEU A 159 8.73 -7.67 -6.04
CA LEU A 159 9.12 -9.01 -6.46
C LEU A 159 7.94 -9.96 -6.25
N SER A 160 7.65 -10.78 -7.25
CA SER A 160 6.48 -11.68 -7.25
C SER A 160 6.96 -13.12 -7.32
N GLN A 161 6.38 -13.98 -6.48
CA GLN A 161 6.58 -15.42 -6.51
C GLN A 161 6.06 -15.99 -7.84
N PRO A 162 6.92 -16.61 -8.66
CA PRO A 162 6.46 -17.35 -9.84
C PRO A 162 5.56 -18.53 -9.46
N SER A 163 4.74 -18.96 -10.40
CA SER A 163 3.96 -20.19 -10.25
C SER A 163 4.88 -21.43 -10.25
N GLY A 164 4.48 -22.50 -9.57
CA GLY A 164 5.22 -23.77 -9.50
C GLY A 164 5.90 -24.02 -8.16
N LEU A 165 6.51 -25.21 -8.03
CA LEU A 165 7.09 -25.73 -6.79
C LEU A 165 8.28 -24.90 -6.29
N ASP A 166 9.12 -24.39 -7.20
CA ASP A 166 10.32 -23.63 -6.86
C ASP A 166 10.08 -22.11 -6.70
N GLY A 167 8.84 -21.64 -6.86
CA GLY A 167 8.54 -20.22 -6.89
C GLY A 167 9.01 -19.47 -5.64
N LEU A 168 8.86 -20.08 -4.47
CA LEU A 168 9.30 -19.49 -3.20
C LEU A 168 10.83 -19.31 -3.15
N LEU A 169 11.58 -20.33 -3.57
CA LEU A 169 13.04 -20.27 -3.60
C LEU A 169 13.54 -19.22 -4.60
N GLN A 170 12.87 -19.09 -5.75
CA GLN A 170 13.17 -18.06 -6.74
C GLN A 170 12.93 -16.66 -6.16
N LEU A 171 11.80 -16.44 -5.47
CA LEU A 171 11.52 -15.17 -4.81
C LEU A 171 12.59 -14.83 -3.76
N ILE A 172 12.96 -15.79 -2.89
CA ILE A 172 14.02 -15.60 -1.89
C ILE A 172 15.35 -15.21 -2.56
N ARG A 173 15.74 -15.89 -3.64
CA ARG A 173 16.97 -15.57 -4.40
C ARG A 173 16.92 -14.15 -4.98
N LEU A 174 15.77 -13.71 -5.50
CA LEU A 174 15.62 -12.37 -6.04
C LEU A 174 15.74 -11.29 -4.95
N VAL A 175 15.06 -11.47 -3.82
CA VAL A 175 15.17 -10.54 -2.68
C VAL A 175 16.62 -10.48 -2.18
N ARG A 176 17.30 -11.63 -2.02
CA ARG A 176 18.72 -11.66 -1.62
C ARG A 176 19.62 -10.88 -2.58
N ARG A 177 19.41 -11.03 -3.90
CA ARG A 177 20.16 -10.27 -4.90
C ARG A 177 19.93 -8.76 -4.77
N ARG A 178 18.73 -8.32 -4.42
CA ARG A 178 18.44 -6.91 -4.15
C ARG A 178 19.15 -6.41 -2.90
N LEU A 179 19.02 -7.11 -1.78
CA LEU A 179 19.69 -6.73 -0.53
C LEU A 179 21.22 -6.71 -0.67
N ALA A 180 21.80 -7.57 -1.51
CA ALA A 180 23.24 -7.63 -1.76
C ALA A 180 23.81 -6.38 -2.46
N THR A 181 22.97 -5.50 -3.02
CA THR A 181 23.41 -4.22 -3.61
C THR A 181 23.89 -3.22 -2.56
N ALA A 182 23.45 -3.38 -1.30
CA ALA A 182 23.86 -2.57 -0.16
C ALA A 182 23.96 -3.47 1.10
N PRO A 183 25.01 -4.29 1.22
CA PRO A 183 25.07 -5.40 2.19
C PRO A 183 25.16 -4.95 3.66
N ASP A 184 25.61 -3.71 3.90
CA ASP A 184 25.75 -3.14 5.25
C ASP A 184 24.51 -2.32 5.68
N THR A 185 23.55 -2.13 4.78
CA THR A 185 22.33 -1.38 5.06
C THR A 185 21.36 -2.23 5.92
N PRO A 186 20.92 -1.73 7.08
CA PRO A 186 19.93 -2.41 7.91
C PRO A 186 18.64 -2.72 7.16
N VAL A 187 18.03 -3.87 7.46
CA VAL A 187 16.83 -4.36 6.78
C VAL A 187 15.68 -4.48 7.77
N VAL A 188 14.65 -3.66 7.62
CA VAL A 188 13.40 -3.80 8.35
C VAL A 188 12.67 -5.04 7.85
N SER A 189 12.39 -5.95 8.79
CA SER A 189 11.80 -7.24 8.51
C SER A 189 10.38 -7.12 7.95
N PHE A 190 10.02 -8.06 7.09
CA PHE A 190 8.64 -8.22 6.63
C PHE A 190 7.81 -9.12 7.56
N ASP A 191 8.30 -9.45 8.77
CA ASP A 191 7.59 -10.31 9.71
C ASP A 191 6.22 -9.72 10.07
N ILE A 192 5.18 -10.51 9.82
CA ILE A 192 3.77 -10.19 10.11
C ILE A 192 3.10 -11.33 10.87
N HIS A 193 3.86 -12.22 11.52
CA HIS A 193 3.33 -13.38 12.24
C HIS A 193 2.58 -14.44 11.40
N SER A 194 2.41 -14.23 10.09
CA SER A 194 1.78 -15.21 9.18
C SER A 194 2.63 -16.46 8.95
N ARG A 195 1.97 -17.59 8.65
CA ARG A 195 2.64 -18.85 8.32
C ARG A 195 3.56 -18.70 7.12
N TRP A 196 3.09 -17.99 6.08
CA TRP A 196 3.87 -17.73 4.87
C TRP A 196 5.08 -16.83 5.15
N GLY A 197 4.91 -15.76 5.96
CA GLY A 197 6.01 -14.89 6.36
C GLY A 197 7.09 -15.63 7.14
N LYS A 198 6.70 -16.48 8.10
CA LYS A 198 7.63 -17.36 8.84
C LYS A 198 8.39 -18.32 7.94
N GLN A 199 7.73 -18.90 6.92
CA GLN A 199 8.39 -19.76 5.94
C GLN A 199 9.40 -18.99 5.07
N LEU A 200 9.03 -17.79 4.63
CA LEU A 200 9.92 -16.91 3.88
C LEU A 200 11.16 -16.52 4.70
N LEU A 201 10.98 -16.07 5.95
CA LEU A 201 12.07 -15.64 6.83
C LEU A 201 13.10 -16.73 7.11
N LYS A 202 12.67 -17.99 7.23
CA LYS A 202 13.60 -19.15 7.33
C LYS A 202 14.58 -19.17 6.15
N GLY A 203 14.11 -18.78 4.97
CA GLY A 203 14.90 -18.60 3.76
C GLY A 203 15.94 -17.48 3.81
N PHE A 204 16.02 -16.65 4.85
CA PHE A 204 17.01 -15.56 4.97
C PHE A 204 17.96 -15.69 6.18
N SER A 205 17.76 -16.73 6.99
CA SER A 205 18.36 -16.97 8.32
C SER A 205 19.91 -16.95 8.43
N GLN A 206 20.66 -16.86 7.33
CA GLN A 206 22.13 -16.93 7.34
C GLN A 206 22.85 -15.76 6.65
N GLN A 207 22.15 -14.79 6.06
CA GLN A 207 22.79 -13.82 5.15
C GLN A 207 22.54 -12.35 5.45
N VAL A 208 21.43 -11.99 6.09
CA VAL A 208 21.14 -10.59 6.43
C VAL A 208 21.66 -10.33 7.84
N ARG A 209 22.68 -9.46 7.94
CA ARG A 209 23.43 -9.23 9.18
C ARG A 209 22.69 -8.32 10.17
N HIS A 210 21.77 -7.48 9.70
CA HIS A 210 21.13 -6.44 10.49
C HIS A 210 19.62 -6.39 10.24
N TRP A 211 18.88 -7.35 10.78
CA TRP A 211 17.41 -7.28 10.79
C TRP A 211 16.93 -6.29 11.85
N LEU A 212 16.13 -5.32 11.42
CA LEU A 212 15.33 -4.48 12.29
C LEU A 212 13.93 -5.10 12.43
N THR A 213 13.33 -4.91 13.60
CA THR A 213 12.00 -5.46 13.90
C THR A 213 10.93 -4.81 13.02
N SER A 214 9.99 -5.62 12.54
CA SER A 214 8.79 -5.13 11.84
C SER A 214 7.87 -4.46 12.84
N VAL A 215 7.20 -3.37 12.46
CA VAL A 215 6.14 -2.79 13.31
C VAL A 215 4.94 -3.73 13.47
N GLU A 216 4.82 -4.76 12.62
CA GLU A 216 3.73 -5.76 12.61
C GLU A 216 4.11 -7.06 13.33
N SER A 217 5.09 -6.99 14.24
CA SER A 217 5.52 -8.16 15.03
C SER A 217 4.55 -8.56 16.14
N ASP A 218 3.36 -7.99 16.21
CA ASP A 218 2.36 -8.20 17.26
C ASP A 218 0.96 -8.54 16.70
N GLN A 219 0.90 -9.09 15.48
CA GLN A 219 -0.32 -9.43 14.74
C GLN A 219 -1.19 -8.24 14.31
N GLN A 220 -0.82 -7.02 14.68
CA GLN A 220 -1.41 -5.81 14.11
C GLN A 220 -0.92 -5.65 12.68
N HIS A 221 -1.85 -5.43 11.74
CA HIS A 221 -1.54 -5.27 10.33
C HIS A 221 -1.84 -3.84 9.87
N PHE A 222 -0.78 -3.10 9.53
CA PHE A 222 -0.84 -1.71 9.08
C PHE A 222 -0.96 -1.59 7.56
N LEU A 223 -1.18 -2.71 6.86
CA LEU A 223 -1.54 -2.76 5.45
C LEU A 223 -0.53 -1.98 4.60
N SER A 224 -0.98 -1.09 3.68
CA SER A 224 -0.07 -0.33 2.83
C SER A 224 0.57 0.89 3.50
N ILE A 225 0.21 1.21 4.75
CA ILE A 225 0.80 2.30 5.54
C ILE A 225 2.13 1.85 6.19
N LYS A 226 2.30 0.55 6.44
CA LYS A 226 3.48 -0.05 7.08
C LYS A 226 4.81 0.60 6.67
N PRO A 227 5.16 0.70 5.37
CA PRO A 227 6.51 1.11 5.02
C PRO A 227 6.76 2.61 5.29
N LEU A 228 5.72 3.44 5.33
CA LEU A 228 5.84 4.84 5.74
C LEU A 228 6.09 4.95 7.26
N ARG A 229 5.38 4.14 8.05
CA ARG A 229 5.58 4.06 9.50
C ARG A 229 6.98 3.57 9.87
N GLU A 230 7.50 2.59 9.13
CA GLU A 230 8.86 2.07 9.33
C GLU A 230 9.91 3.10 8.93
N MET A 231 9.68 3.87 7.86
CA MET A 231 10.53 5.02 7.52
C MET A 231 10.58 6.04 8.66
N HIS A 232 9.43 6.42 9.24
CA HIS A 232 9.42 7.33 10.40
C HIS A 232 10.17 6.75 11.60
N THR A 233 9.93 5.47 11.89
CA THR A 233 10.50 4.77 13.04
C THR A 233 12.02 4.64 12.94
N TYR A 234 12.56 4.29 11.77
CA TYR A 234 13.97 3.89 11.64
C TYR A 234 14.84 4.90 10.90
N LEU A 235 14.27 5.69 9.98
CA LEU A 235 15.02 6.68 9.19
C LEU A 235 14.86 8.08 9.77
N LEU A 236 13.63 8.57 9.91
CA LEU A 236 13.39 9.97 10.30
C LEU A 236 13.63 10.23 11.79
N SER A 237 13.53 9.19 12.63
CA SER A 237 13.99 9.24 14.03
C SER A 237 15.52 9.29 14.19
N GLN A 238 16.26 9.27 13.07
CA GLN A 238 17.72 9.30 12.98
C GLN A 238 18.43 8.09 13.60
N GLN A 239 17.72 6.96 13.78
CA GLN A 239 18.36 5.69 14.18
C GLN A 239 19.32 5.17 13.11
N HIS A 240 18.99 5.38 11.84
CA HIS A 240 19.78 4.96 10.70
C HIS A 240 19.82 6.05 9.62
N ARG A 241 20.89 6.08 8.81
CA ARG A 241 21.01 6.99 7.65
C ARG A 241 20.48 6.40 6.35
N GLU A 242 20.45 5.08 6.28
CA GLU A 242 19.95 4.32 5.14
C GLU A 242 19.31 3.04 5.68
N ILE A 243 18.19 2.63 5.09
CA ILE A 243 17.47 1.41 5.44
C ILE A 243 16.90 0.72 4.21
N TRP A 244 16.80 -0.60 4.28
CA TRP A 244 15.87 -1.39 3.49
C TRP A 244 14.57 -1.60 4.28
N ILE A 245 13.43 -1.44 3.62
CA ILE A 245 12.13 -1.81 4.14
C ILE A 245 11.57 -2.93 3.27
N LEU A 246 11.20 -4.05 3.90
CA LEU A 246 10.55 -5.16 3.22
C LEU A 246 9.08 -5.26 3.62
N THR A 247 8.20 -5.40 2.64
CA THR A 247 6.75 -5.49 2.88
C THR A 247 6.17 -6.70 2.18
N LEU A 248 5.47 -7.57 2.92
CA LEU A 248 4.73 -8.67 2.32
C LEU A 248 3.44 -8.16 1.70
N GLY A 249 3.24 -8.49 0.42
CA GLY A 249 2.02 -8.20 -0.32
C GLY A 249 1.24 -9.47 -0.63
N GLY A 250 -0.09 -9.34 -0.66
CA GLY A 250 -0.97 -10.40 -1.13
C GLY A 250 -0.61 -10.91 -2.54
N GLY A 251 -0.95 -12.17 -2.80
CA GLY A 251 -0.64 -12.84 -4.06
C GLY A 251 0.82 -13.29 -4.23
N GLY A 252 1.56 -13.37 -3.12
CA GLY A 252 2.94 -13.87 -3.12
C GLY A 252 3.95 -12.81 -3.53
N ARG A 253 3.84 -11.58 -3.02
CA ARG A 253 4.70 -10.46 -3.39
C ARG A 253 5.53 -9.97 -2.21
N ILE A 254 6.70 -9.43 -2.50
CA ILE A 254 7.56 -8.71 -1.55
C ILE A 254 7.92 -7.37 -2.17
N GLY A 255 7.53 -6.28 -1.51
CA GLY A 255 8.05 -4.96 -1.77
C GLY A 255 9.44 -4.83 -1.14
N CYS A 256 10.40 -4.34 -1.91
CA CYS A 256 11.72 -3.97 -1.44
C CYS A 256 11.92 -2.47 -1.69
N LEU A 257 12.13 -1.69 -0.63
CA LEU A 257 12.32 -0.25 -0.71
C LEU A 257 13.62 0.13 0.00
N ARG A 258 14.52 0.85 -0.67
CA ARG A 258 15.74 1.40 -0.06
C ARG A 258 15.65 2.91 0.02
N LEU A 259 15.82 3.44 1.22
CA LEU A 259 15.68 4.86 1.53
C LEU A 259 16.92 5.37 2.24
N THR A 260 17.24 6.65 2.05
CA THR A 260 18.27 7.35 2.82
C THR A 260 17.78 8.74 3.23
N SER A 261 18.24 9.23 4.38
CA SER A 261 18.03 10.61 4.82
C SER A 261 19.06 11.59 4.23
N ASP A 262 20.06 11.09 3.49
CA ASP A 262 21.02 11.93 2.78
C ASP A 262 20.51 12.29 1.38
N SER A 263 20.02 13.52 1.22
CA SER A 263 19.55 14.03 -0.07
C SER A 263 20.66 14.11 -1.13
N ASN A 264 21.92 14.23 -0.70
CA ASN A 264 23.10 14.30 -1.57
C ASN A 264 23.72 12.91 -1.84
N HIS A 265 23.05 11.84 -1.42
CA HIS A 265 23.57 10.49 -1.60
C HIS A 265 23.91 10.23 -3.09
N PRO A 266 25.12 9.71 -3.39
CA PRO A 266 25.67 9.68 -4.76
C PRO A 266 24.91 8.75 -5.70
N HIS A 267 24.17 7.77 -5.14
CA HIS A 267 23.32 6.90 -5.93
C HIS A 267 21.97 7.56 -6.19
N GLY A 268 21.61 7.70 -7.46
CA GLY A 268 20.26 8.07 -7.87
C GLY A 268 19.30 6.89 -7.88
N PHE A 269 18.02 7.19 -8.03
CA PHE A 269 16.99 6.17 -8.15
C PHE A 269 17.24 5.29 -9.38
N ILE A 270 17.16 3.98 -9.22
CA ILE A 270 17.34 3.03 -10.32
C ILE A 270 15.98 2.68 -10.94
N PRO A 271 15.66 3.15 -12.17
CA PRO A 271 14.37 2.88 -12.79
C PRO A 271 14.11 1.38 -12.96
N ARG A 272 12.82 1.01 -12.91
CA ARG A 272 12.36 -0.36 -13.11
C ARG A 272 11.33 -0.40 -14.24
N ALA A 273 11.31 -1.50 -14.99
CA ALA A 273 10.19 -1.79 -15.88
C ALA A 273 8.95 -2.02 -15.02
N VAL A 274 7.87 -1.31 -15.31
CA VAL A 274 6.58 -1.39 -14.61
C VAL A 274 5.57 -2.09 -15.50
N HIS A 275 4.95 -3.14 -14.98
CA HIS A 275 3.85 -3.82 -15.65
C HIS A 275 2.53 -3.25 -15.17
N ARG A 276 1.92 -2.37 -15.96
CA ARG A 276 0.63 -1.73 -15.65
C ARG A 276 -0.52 -2.59 -16.13
N GLN A 277 -1.33 -3.08 -15.21
CA GLN A 277 -2.63 -3.66 -15.53
C GLN A 277 -3.69 -2.58 -15.37
N ARG A 278 -4.26 -2.15 -16.50
CA ARG A 278 -5.41 -1.24 -16.49
C ARG A 278 -6.67 -2.02 -16.15
N LEU A 279 -7.44 -1.50 -15.22
CA LEU A 279 -8.70 -2.05 -14.75
C LEU A 279 -9.77 -0.94 -14.75
N THR A 280 -11.02 -1.33 -14.92
CA THR A 280 -12.14 -0.39 -14.79
C THR A 280 -12.62 -0.39 -13.36
N LEU A 281 -12.69 0.80 -12.76
CA LEU A 281 -13.17 1.00 -11.39
C LEU A 281 -14.56 0.38 -11.19
N ASP A 282 -15.51 0.68 -12.08
CA ASP A 282 -16.90 0.21 -11.99
C ASP A 282 -17.05 -1.30 -12.00
N ALA A 283 -16.24 -1.98 -12.83
CA ALA A 283 -16.29 -3.43 -12.94
C ALA A 283 -15.83 -4.08 -11.63
N SER A 284 -14.75 -3.57 -11.03
CA SER A 284 -14.24 -4.05 -9.76
C SER A 284 -15.18 -3.73 -8.59
N LEU A 285 -15.74 -2.51 -8.53
CA LEU A 285 -16.69 -2.13 -7.48
C LEU A 285 -17.96 -2.99 -7.51
N ARG A 286 -18.53 -3.26 -8.69
CA ARG A 286 -19.69 -4.15 -8.83
C ARG A 286 -19.41 -5.56 -8.31
N GLN A 287 -18.19 -6.08 -8.47
CA GLN A 287 -17.82 -7.39 -7.94
C GLN A 287 -17.81 -7.41 -6.41
N PHE A 288 -17.27 -6.36 -5.77
CA PHE A 288 -17.32 -6.24 -4.32
C PHE A 288 -18.75 -6.03 -3.79
N GLN A 289 -19.56 -5.21 -4.46
CA GLN A 289 -20.98 -5.04 -4.13
C GLN A 289 -21.76 -6.36 -4.22
N ALA A 290 -21.55 -7.13 -5.29
CA ALA A 290 -22.17 -8.45 -5.44
C ALA A 290 -21.76 -9.42 -4.33
N ALA A 291 -20.51 -9.35 -3.84
CA ALA A 291 -20.07 -10.14 -2.70
C ALA A 291 -20.83 -9.74 -1.43
N LEU A 292 -20.95 -8.44 -1.13
CA LEU A 292 -21.66 -7.96 0.06
C LEU A 292 -23.12 -8.42 0.10
N ALA A 293 -23.80 -8.44 -1.05
CA ALA A 293 -25.19 -8.86 -1.16
C ALA A 293 -25.43 -10.33 -0.74
N VAL A 294 -24.39 -11.17 -0.68
CA VAL A 294 -24.50 -12.57 -0.23
C VAL A 294 -23.96 -12.79 1.19
N LYS A 295 -23.37 -11.76 1.82
CA LYS A 295 -22.68 -11.88 3.13
C LYS A 295 -23.60 -12.41 4.22
N GLU A 296 -24.84 -11.92 4.28
CA GLU A 296 -25.83 -12.34 5.28
C GLU A 296 -26.33 -13.78 5.07
N HIS A 297 -26.19 -14.32 3.86
CA HIS A 297 -26.72 -15.64 3.49
C HIS A 297 -25.67 -16.74 3.51
N SER A 298 -24.41 -16.42 3.20
CA SER A 298 -23.32 -17.40 3.18
C SER A 298 -21.94 -16.73 3.30
N ALA A 299 -21.28 -16.95 4.44
CA ALA A 299 -19.91 -16.51 4.67
C ALA A 299 -18.92 -17.14 3.66
N ASP A 300 -19.08 -18.43 3.34
CA ASP A 300 -18.22 -19.12 2.38
C ASP A 300 -18.33 -18.52 0.97
N ALA A 301 -19.56 -18.28 0.49
CA ALA A 301 -19.79 -17.65 -0.80
C ALA A 301 -19.24 -16.21 -0.82
N PHE A 302 -19.48 -15.45 0.25
CA PHE A 302 -18.95 -14.10 0.41
C PHE A 302 -17.43 -14.06 0.29
N TYR A 303 -16.71 -14.84 1.09
CA TYR A 303 -15.25 -14.85 1.06
C TYR A 303 -14.68 -15.36 -0.28
N ALA A 304 -15.33 -16.33 -0.92
CA ALA A 304 -14.95 -16.75 -2.26
C ALA A 304 -15.09 -15.61 -3.30
N MET A 305 -16.18 -14.84 -3.21
CA MET A 305 -16.44 -13.70 -4.09
C MET A 305 -15.49 -12.54 -3.84
N VAL A 306 -15.21 -12.18 -2.58
CA VAL A 306 -14.21 -11.15 -2.21
C VAL A 306 -12.84 -11.52 -2.76
N ARG A 307 -12.41 -12.77 -2.57
CA ARG A 307 -11.13 -13.28 -3.10
C ARG A 307 -11.04 -13.19 -4.63
N SER A 308 -12.15 -13.42 -5.32
CA SER A 308 -12.24 -13.34 -6.79
C SER A 308 -12.23 -11.90 -7.30
N ALA A 309 -12.88 -10.98 -6.57
CA ALA A 309 -12.96 -9.56 -6.89
C ALA A 309 -11.60 -8.85 -6.76
N MET A 310 -10.77 -9.27 -5.79
CA MET A 310 -9.41 -8.77 -5.66
C MET A 310 -8.53 -9.20 -6.84
N SER A 311 -7.70 -8.27 -7.32
CA SER A 311 -6.83 -8.51 -8.48
C SER A 311 -5.54 -9.21 -8.05
N TYR A 312 -4.90 -8.75 -6.98
CA TYR A 312 -3.59 -9.26 -6.55
C TYR A 312 -3.51 -10.78 -6.27
N PRO A 313 -4.54 -11.49 -5.75
CA PRO A 313 -4.44 -12.93 -5.49
C PRO A 313 -4.49 -13.78 -6.76
N GLN A 314 -4.95 -13.22 -7.89
CA GLN A 314 -5.23 -13.97 -9.10
C GLN A 314 -3.95 -14.58 -9.68
N LYS A 315 -3.99 -15.90 -9.94
CA LYS A 315 -2.83 -16.68 -10.40
C LYS A 315 -2.16 -16.12 -11.66
N ARG A 316 -2.94 -15.49 -12.54
CA ARG A 316 -2.44 -14.86 -13.79
C ARG A 316 -1.42 -13.75 -13.56
N PHE A 317 -1.37 -13.16 -12.37
CA PHE A 317 -0.43 -12.09 -12.04
C PHE A 317 0.77 -12.57 -11.21
N ARG A 318 0.94 -13.89 -10.99
CA ARG A 318 2.12 -14.44 -10.32
C ARG A 318 3.33 -14.42 -11.24
N GLY A 319 4.49 -14.11 -10.68
CA GLY A 319 5.76 -14.00 -11.41
C GLY A 319 5.94 -12.69 -12.19
N HIS A 320 4.92 -11.83 -12.25
CA HIS A 320 5.03 -10.50 -12.83
C HIS A 320 5.62 -9.55 -11.78
N HIS A 321 6.92 -9.25 -11.91
CA HIS A 321 7.61 -8.27 -11.06
C HIS A 321 7.15 -6.85 -11.39
N ASN A 322 7.12 -5.94 -10.42
CA ASN A 322 6.70 -4.54 -10.61
C ASN A 322 5.31 -4.45 -11.26
N GLN A 323 4.43 -5.41 -10.92
CA GLN A 323 3.03 -5.39 -11.31
C GLN A 323 2.29 -4.34 -10.50
N VAL A 324 1.73 -3.38 -11.22
CA VAL A 324 0.92 -2.28 -10.69
C VAL A 324 -0.49 -2.41 -11.27
N PHE A 325 -1.50 -2.35 -10.41
CA PHE A 325 -2.89 -2.30 -10.83
C PHE A 325 -3.35 -0.85 -10.81
N HIS A 326 -3.90 -0.40 -11.93
CA HIS A 326 -4.32 0.98 -12.14
C HIS A 326 -5.79 0.99 -12.52
N TRP A 327 -6.63 1.52 -11.64
CA TRP A 327 -8.06 1.63 -11.88
C TRP A 327 -8.39 3.01 -12.42
N HIS A 328 -9.00 3.00 -13.60
CA HIS A 328 -9.53 4.20 -14.22
C HIS A 328 -11.03 4.27 -13.94
N PRO A 329 -11.53 5.43 -13.45
CA PRO A 329 -12.95 5.63 -13.31
C PRO A 329 -13.57 5.80 -14.71
N SER A 330 -14.74 5.21 -14.95
CA SER A 330 -15.49 5.46 -16.19
C SER A 330 -16.28 6.78 -16.15
N HIS A 331 -16.38 7.37 -14.95
CA HIS A 331 -17.16 8.54 -14.61
C HIS A 331 -16.32 9.52 -13.81
N SER A 332 -16.79 10.75 -13.63
CA SER A 332 -16.10 11.71 -12.75
C SER A 332 -16.09 11.20 -11.30
N TRP A 333 -15.01 11.44 -10.57
CA TRP A 333 -14.95 11.18 -9.12
C TRP A 333 -16.05 11.91 -8.34
N GLN A 334 -16.61 13.01 -8.88
CA GLN A 334 -17.78 13.71 -8.33
C GLN A 334 -19.04 12.83 -8.28
N GLN A 335 -19.17 11.86 -9.19
CA GLN A 335 -20.36 11.03 -9.36
C GLN A 335 -20.27 9.72 -8.55
N LEU A 336 -19.18 9.46 -7.83
CA LEU A 336 -19.04 8.25 -7.01
C LEU A 336 -20.23 8.00 -6.08
N PRO A 337 -20.71 8.98 -5.28
CA PRO A 337 -21.85 8.76 -4.39
C PRO A 337 -23.16 8.43 -5.14
N GLN A 338 -23.34 8.94 -6.35
CA GLN A 338 -24.55 8.69 -7.15
C GLN A 338 -24.58 7.28 -7.73
N HIS A 339 -23.41 6.72 -8.02
CA HIS A 339 -23.28 5.40 -8.64
C HIS A 339 -23.07 4.27 -7.62
N TYR A 340 -22.47 4.59 -6.47
CA TYR A 340 -22.02 3.59 -5.50
C TYR A 340 -22.44 3.90 -4.05
N GLY A 341 -23.00 5.07 -3.79
CA GLY A 341 -23.52 5.44 -2.46
C GLY A 341 -24.86 4.76 -2.20
N ALA A 342 -25.02 4.25 -0.97
CA ALA A 342 -26.25 3.74 -0.36
C ALA A 342 -27.27 3.06 -1.32
N GLN A 343 -26.86 2.01 -2.05
CA GLN A 343 -27.78 0.95 -2.47
C GLN A 343 -27.80 -0.24 -1.51
N TYR A 344 -26.94 -0.24 -0.50
CA TYR A 344 -26.92 -1.25 0.55
C TYR A 344 -26.79 -0.53 1.88
N GLY A 345 -27.95 -0.28 2.49
CA GLY A 345 -28.04 0.29 3.83
C GLY A 345 -27.26 -0.55 4.83
N GLU A 346 -26.72 0.14 5.82
CA GLU A 346 -26.24 -0.45 7.06
C GLU A 346 -27.24 -1.50 7.56
N ALA A 347 -26.72 -2.71 7.81
CA ALA A 347 -27.39 -3.75 8.59
C ALA A 347 -26.68 -3.86 9.94
#